data_AF-A0A920AM28-F1
#
_entry.id   AF-A0A920AM28-F1
#
_cell.length_a   1.000
_cell.length_b   1.000
_cell.length_c   1.000
_cell.angle_alpha   90.00
_cell.angle_beta   90.00
_cell.angle_gamma   90.00
#
_symmetry.space_group_name_H-M   'P 1'
#
loop_
_entity.id
_entity.type
_entity.pdbx_description
1 polymer ?
#
loop_
_entity_poly.entity_id
_entity_poly.type
_entity_poly.pdbx_seq_one_letter_code
_entity_poly.pdbx_strand_id
1 'polypeptide(L)'
;MYFQTRSLKKGYIPIPSLLALSSVHHYLIKSGLRSNADLIVESGEPREVHHFCSLFGYGASGINPYLAIETVLNTSNNDENAVKNYIKSTEYGMLKVMSKMGISTLQKGTKELKYLNQ
;
A
#
# COMPACT_ATOMS: atom_id res chain seq x y z
N MET A 1 -10.32 -5.67 -6.13
CA MET A 1 -9.23 -6.39 -6.81
C MET A 1 -8.00 -6.36 -5.91
N TYR A 2 -7.32 -7.50 -5.76
CA TYR A 2 -6.20 -7.69 -4.83
C TYR A 2 -4.95 -8.03 -5.63
N PHE A 3 -3.87 -7.26 -5.43
CA PHE A 3 -2.56 -7.48 -6.05
C PHE A 3 -1.60 -8.04 -5.01
N GLN A 4 -0.85 -9.07 -5.35
CA GLN A 4 0.17 -9.66 -4.46
C GLN A 4 1.46 -9.93 -5.23
N THR A 5 2.59 -9.47 -4.68
CA THR A 5 3.94 -9.73 -5.23
C THR A 5 4.71 -10.83 -4.50
N ARG A 6 4.13 -11.42 -3.44
CA ARG A 6 4.77 -12.40 -2.56
C ARG A 6 5.06 -13.77 -3.21
N SER A 7 4.22 -14.21 -4.15
CA SER A 7 4.23 -15.61 -4.66
C SER A 7 4.83 -15.72 -6.06
N LEU A 8 6.10 -15.35 -6.22
CA LEU A 8 6.80 -15.46 -7.50
C LEU A 8 7.35 -16.88 -7.72
N LYS A 9 7.01 -17.49 -8.87
CA LYS A 9 7.62 -18.75 -9.30
C LYS A 9 9.05 -18.50 -9.77
N LYS A 10 9.94 -19.47 -9.52
CA LYS A 10 11.33 -19.44 -9.99
C LYS A 10 11.36 -19.26 -11.52
N GLY A 11 12.05 -18.23 -12.00
CA GLY A 11 12.13 -17.86 -13.42
C GLY A 11 11.19 -16.74 -13.88
N TYR A 12 10.31 -16.24 -13.01
CA TYR A 12 9.45 -15.08 -13.31
C TYR A 12 10.03 -13.80 -12.69
N ILE A 13 9.94 -12.69 -13.44
CA ILE A 13 10.37 -11.37 -12.99
C ILE A 13 9.18 -10.67 -12.31
N PRO A 14 9.35 -10.09 -11.11
CA PRO A 14 8.30 -9.29 -10.49
C PRO A 14 7.96 -8.07 -11.34
N ILE A 15 6.67 -7.83 -11.54
CA ILE A 15 6.19 -6.57 -12.09
C ILE A 15 6.19 -5.55 -10.96
N PRO A 16 6.77 -4.34 -11.15
CA PRO A 16 6.69 -3.28 -10.17
C PRO A 16 5.23 -3.01 -9.78
N SER A 17 4.97 -2.95 -8.48
CA SER A 17 3.60 -2.87 -7.94
C SER A 17 2.90 -1.59 -8.39
N LEU A 18 3.66 -0.51 -8.54
CA LEU A 18 3.15 0.75 -9.08
C LEU A 18 2.67 0.57 -10.53
N LEU A 19 3.45 -0.07 -11.39
CA LEU A 19 3.09 -0.29 -12.79
C LEU A 19 1.84 -1.17 -12.92
N ALA A 20 1.79 -2.27 -12.15
CA ALA A 20 0.62 -3.15 -12.12
C ALA A 20 -0.63 -2.40 -11.66
N LEU A 21 -0.53 -1.61 -10.58
CA LEU A 21 -1.64 -0.82 -10.07
C LEU A 21 -2.09 0.24 -11.08
N SER A 22 -1.19 1.04 -11.62
CA SER A 22 -1.51 2.14 -12.54
C SER A 22 -2.22 1.61 -13.80
N SER A 23 -1.72 0.52 -14.37
CA SER A 23 -2.32 -0.08 -15.58
C SER A 23 -3.78 -0.50 -15.34
N VAL A 24 -4.04 -1.22 -14.24
CA VAL A 24 -5.40 -1.64 -13.89
C VAL A 24 -6.28 -0.47 -13.49
N HIS A 25 -5.74 0.49 -12.73
CA HIS A 25 -6.46 1.69 -12.36
C HIS A 25 -6.96 2.46 -13.59
N HIS A 26 -6.08 2.71 -14.55
CA HIS A 26 -6.44 3.38 -15.80
C HIS A 26 -7.38 2.54 -16.67
N TYR A 27 -7.21 1.22 -16.70
CA TYR A 27 -8.15 0.33 -17.40
C TYR A 27 -9.56 0.41 -16.80
N LEU A 28 -9.69 0.33 -15.47
CA LEU A 28 -10.98 0.42 -14.80
C LEU A 28 -11.67 1.78 -14.96
N ILE A 29 -10.89 2.87 -15.06
CA ILE A 29 -11.43 4.19 -15.40
C ILE A 29 -11.99 4.17 -16.82
N LYS A 30 -11.23 3.65 -17.80
CA LYS A 30 -11.67 3.57 -19.20
C LYS A 30 -12.91 2.68 -19.37
N SER A 31 -13.04 1.64 -18.56
CA SER A 31 -14.20 0.74 -18.56
C SER A 31 -15.38 1.24 -17.70
N GLY A 32 -15.24 2.37 -17.00
CA GLY A 32 -16.28 2.91 -16.11
C GLY A 32 -16.54 2.08 -14.84
N LEU A 33 -15.63 1.16 -14.49
CA LEU A 33 -15.80 0.21 -13.38
C LEU A 33 -15.05 0.60 -12.10
N ARG A 34 -14.30 1.72 -12.09
CA ARG A 34 -13.45 2.12 -10.96
C ARG A 34 -14.24 2.38 -9.67
N SER A 35 -15.48 2.86 -9.75
CA SER A 35 -16.35 3.08 -8.58
C SER A 35 -16.76 1.78 -7.89
N ASN A 36 -16.73 0.66 -8.61
CA ASN A 36 -17.26 -0.62 -8.17
C ASN A 36 -16.16 -1.57 -7.65
N ALA A 37 -14.90 -1.12 -7.64
CA ALA A 37 -13.76 -1.95 -7.25
C ALA A 37 -12.76 -1.17 -6.39
N ASP A 38 -12.44 -1.74 -5.22
CA ASP A 38 -11.28 -1.32 -4.42
C ASP A 38 -10.02 -2.00 -4.91
N LEU A 39 -8.89 -1.28 -4.92
CA LEU A 39 -7.59 -1.82 -5.32
C LEU A 39 -6.70 -1.94 -4.07
N ILE A 40 -6.44 -3.16 -3.62
CA ILE A 40 -5.56 -3.43 -2.48
C ILE A 40 -4.24 -3.99 -3.01
N VAL A 41 -3.12 -3.41 -2.57
CA VAL A 41 -1.78 -3.79 -3.00
C VAL A 41 -1.02 -4.42 -1.84
N GLU A 42 -0.68 -5.68 -1.96
CA GLU A 42 0.27 -6.38 -1.09
C GLU A 42 1.63 -6.46 -1.78
N SER A 43 2.61 -5.77 -1.22
CA SER A 43 3.94 -5.70 -1.83
C SER A 43 5.06 -5.54 -0.83
N GLY A 44 6.22 -6.11 -1.15
CA GLY A 44 7.46 -5.91 -0.39
C GLY A 44 8.27 -4.67 -0.81
N GLU A 45 7.87 -3.99 -1.88
CA GLU A 45 8.55 -2.79 -2.39
C GLU A 45 8.33 -1.51 -1.57
N PRO A 46 7.13 -1.22 -1.02
CA PRO A 46 6.87 0.02 -0.31
C PRO A 46 7.56 0.07 1.05
N ARG A 47 8.62 0.87 1.13
CA ARG A 47 9.38 1.13 2.38
C ARG A 47 9.42 2.59 2.82
N GLU A 48 9.30 3.52 1.88
CA GLU A 48 9.46 4.96 2.09
C GLU A 48 8.12 5.66 1.85
N VAL A 49 7.92 6.80 2.52
CA VAL A 49 6.71 7.63 2.39
C VAL A 49 6.36 7.91 0.93
N HIS A 50 7.36 8.17 0.09
CA HIS A 50 7.16 8.43 -1.33
C HIS A 50 6.47 7.25 -2.05
N HIS A 51 6.88 6.01 -1.77
CA HIS A 51 6.28 4.82 -2.39
C HIS A 51 4.79 4.70 -2.03
N PHE A 52 4.44 4.95 -0.77
CA PHE A 52 3.05 4.98 -0.34
C PHE A 52 2.28 6.10 -1.04
N CYS A 53 2.80 7.34 -1.03
CA CYS A 53 2.17 8.46 -1.71
C CYS A 53 1.94 8.19 -3.20
N SER A 54 2.91 7.61 -3.92
CA SER A 54 2.76 7.25 -5.32
C SER A 54 1.66 6.20 -5.51
N LEU A 55 1.66 5.11 -4.74
CA LEU A 55 0.65 4.06 -4.86
C LEU A 55 -0.78 4.58 -4.59
N PHE A 56 -0.95 5.41 -3.56
CA PHE A 56 -2.24 6.06 -3.31
C PHE A 56 -2.63 7.03 -4.44
N GLY A 57 -1.67 7.80 -4.98
CA GLY A 57 -1.90 8.70 -6.11
C GLY A 57 -2.33 7.98 -7.40
N TYR A 58 -1.87 6.73 -7.59
CA TYR A 58 -2.28 5.87 -8.71
C TYR A 58 -3.49 4.98 -8.40
N GLY A 59 -4.22 5.28 -7.32
CA GLY A 59 -5.55 4.74 -7.07
C GLY A 59 -5.61 3.49 -6.19
N ALA A 60 -4.57 3.20 -5.40
CA ALA A 60 -4.66 2.20 -4.33
C ALA A 60 -5.67 2.63 -3.26
N SER A 61 -6.55 1.72 -2.88
CA SER A 61 -7.46 1.86 -1.72
C SER A 61 -6.76 1.44 -0.41
N GLY A 62 -5.77 0.54 -0.49
CA GLY A 62 -5.02 0.07 0.68
C GLY A 62 -3.70 -0.60 0.27
N ILE A 63 -2.69 -0.52 1.15
CA ILE A 63 -1.35 -1.03 0.90
C ILE A 63 -0.92 -1.89 2.10
N ASN A 64 -0.52 -3.13 1.85
CA ASN A 64 0.06 -4.04 2.83
C ASN A 64 1.57 -4.21 2.55
N PRO A 65 2.45 -3.46 3.22
CA PRO A 65 3.90 -3.54 3.02
C PRO A 65 4.51 -4.70 3.84
N TYR A 66 4.18 -5.95 3.47
CA TYR A 66 4.50 -7.12 4.29
C TYR A 66 5.99 -7.22 4.64
N LEU A 67 6.89 -6.97 3.67
CA LEU A 67 8.32 -7.10 3.87
C LEU A 67 8.88 -6.00 4.78
N ALA A 68 8.33 -4.78 4.71
CA ALA A 68 8.75 -3.70 5.59
C ALA A 68 8.31 -3.98 7.03
N ILE A 69 7.09 -4.48 7.23
CA ILE A 69 6.58 -4.87 8.55
C ILE A 69 7.43 -6.01 9.13
N GLU A 70 7.72 -7.04 8.34
CA GLU A 70 8.57 -8.16 8.74
C GLU A 70 9.99 -7.71 9.08
N THR A 71 10.55 -6.78 8.32
CA THR A 71 11.87 -6.20 8.60
C THR A 71 11.88 -5.41 9.91
N VAL A 72 10.84 -4.62 10.18
CA VAL A 72 10.72 -3.87 11.44
C VAL A 72 10.59 -4.83 12.64
N LEU A 73 9.75 -5.86 12.54
CA LEU A 73 9.59 -6.88 13.57
C LEU A 73 10.91 -7.62 13.86
N ASN A 74 11.61 -8.05 12.81
CA ASN A 74 12.88 -8.75 12.96
C ASN A 74 13.96 -7.85 13.59
N THR A 75 13.97 -6.55 13.26
CA THR A 75 14.93 -5.59 13.82
C THR A 75 14.60 -5.22 15.26
N SER A 76 13.32 -5.24 15.64
CA SER A 76 12.84 -4.88 16.98
C SER A 76 12.73 -6.07 17.94
N ASN A 77 13.22 -7.25 17.58
CA ASN A 77 13.04 -8.49 18.34
C ASN A 77 11.55 -8.82 18.65
N ASN A 78 10.69 -8.70 17.64
CA ASN A 78 9.24 -8.93 17.72
C ASN A 78 8.48 -7.96 18.63
N ASP A 79 8.97 -6.73 18.83
CA ASP A 79 8.19 -5.69 19.51
C ASP A 79 7.08 -5.15 18.60
N GLU A 80 5.83 -5.43 18.98
CA GLU A 80 4.64 -4.93 18.28
C GLU A 80 4.51 -3.40 18.33
N ASN A 81 5.09 -2.74 19.34
CA ASN A 81 5.06 -1.28 19.41
C ASN A 81 5.91 -0.65 18.32
N ALA A 82 6.99 -1.31 17.89
CA ALA A 82 7.81 -0.87 16.77
C ALA A 82 6.98 -0.82 15.46
N VAL A 83 6.13 -1.82 15.23
CA VAL A 83 5.22 -1.83 14.06
C VAL A 83 4.20 -0.69 14.14
N LYS A 84 3.59 -0.47 15.31
CA LYS A 84 2.66 0.66 15.51
C LYS A 84 3.33 2.01 15.25
N ASN A 85 4.57 2.18 15.73
CA ASN A 85 5.35 3.40 15.51
C ASN A 85 5.74 3.57 14.04
N TYR A 86 6.08 2.49 13.34
CA TYR A 86 6.34 2.50 11.90
C TYR A 86 5.11 2.95 11.10
N ILE A 87 3.94 2.38 11.38
CA ILE A 87 2.68 2.76 10.72
C ILE A 87 2.38 4.24 10.98
N LYS A 88 2.42 4.66 12.25
CA LYS A 88 2.14 6.04 12.66
C LYS A 88 3.08 7.05 12.01
N SER A 89 4.39 6.78 12.00
CA SER A 89 5.37 7.67 11.38
C SER A 89 5.21 7.76 9.86
N THR A 90 4.86 6.65 9.20
CA THR A 90 4.56 6.62 7.76
C THR A 90 3.32 7.45 7.44
N GLU A 91 2.24 7.29 8.22
CA GLU A 91 1.01 8.10 8.08
C GLU A 91 1.28 9.60 8.23
N TYR A 92 2.05 10.02 9.25
CA TYR A 92 2.44 11.42 9.41
C TYR A 92 3.30 11.92 8.25
N GLY A 93 4.23 11.11 7.76
CA GLY A 93 5.03 11.43 6.59
C GLY A 93 4.16 11.70 5.37
N MET A 94 3.18 10.83 5.13
CA MET A 94 2.23 10.99 4.03
C MET A 94 1.39 12.26 4.16
N LEU A 95 0.84 12.52 5.35
CA LEU A 95 0.09 13.74 5.63
C LEU A 95 0.93 15.00 5.40
N LYS A 96 2.21 14.98 5.75
CA LYS A 96 3.14 16.10 5.51
C LYS A 96 3.39 16.32 4.01
N VAL A 97 3.55 15.25 3.23
CA VAL A 97 3.68 15.35 1.76
C VAL A 97 2.40 15.90 1.14
N MET A 98 1.24 15.39 1.55
CA MET A 98 -0.06 15.80 1.02
C MET A 98 -0.42 17.25 1.39
N SER A 99 -0.04 17.68 2.59
CA SER A 99 -0.22 19.07 3.03
C SER A 99 0.56 20.07 2.17
N LYS A 100 1.73 19.68 1.63
CA LYS A 100 2.46 20.51 0.65
C LYS A 100 1.74 20.61 -0.71
N MET A 101 0.93 19.61 -1.04
CA MET A 101 0.14 19.57 -2.28
C MET A 101 -1.25 20.19 -2.11
N GLY A 102 -1.59 20.70 -0.93
CA GLY A 102 -2.92 21.27 -0.63
C GLY A 102 -4.02 20.22 -0.39
N ILE A 103 -3.65 18.95 -0.20
CA ILE A 103 -4.60 17.86 0.08
C ILE A 103 -4.69 17.68 1.60
N SER A 104 -5.84 18.03 2.17
CA SER A 104 -6.10 17.97 3.62
C SER A 104 -6.81 16.70 4.08
N THR A 105 -7.39 15.93 3.15
CA THR A 105 -8.12 14.71 3.44
C THR A 105 -7.54 13.53 2.67
N LEU A 106 -7.03 12.55 3.40
CA LEU A 106 -6.91 11.18 2.89
C LEU A 106 -8.27 10.53 3.06
N GLN A 107 -8.93 10.16 1.96
CA GLN A 107 -10.14 9.37 2.04
C GLN A 107 -9.77 8.01 2.64
N LYS A 108 -9.97 7.86 3.94
CA LYS A 108 -9.85 6.58 4.64
C LYS A 108 -10.87 5.65 3.99
N GLY A 109 -10.39 4.71 3.18
CA GLY A 109 -11.18 3.54 2.81
C GLY A 109 -11.45 2.78 4.08
N THR A 110 -12.57 3.05 4.74
CA THR A 110 -13.03 2.34 5.93
C THR A 110 -13.39 0.91 5.54
N LYS A 111 -12.38 0.06 5.39
CA LYS A 111 -12.50 -1.38 5.53
C LYS A 111 -11.48 -1.78 6.58
N GLU A 112 -11.99 -1.92 7.80
CA GLU A 112 -11.27 -2.50 8.92
C GLU A 112 -10.43 -3.69 8.44
N LEU A 113 -9.16 -3.69 8.81
CA LEU A 113 -8.23 -4.81 8.71
C LEU A 113 -8.67 -5.94 9.66
N LYS A 114 -9.89 -6.47 9.50
CA LYS A 114 -10.43 -7.64 10.21
C LYS A 114 -9.99 -8.98 9.59
N TYR A 115 -9.17 -8.97 8.54
CA TYR A 115 -8.83 -10.17 7.76
C TYR A 115 -7.48 -10.83 8.10
N LEU A 116 -6.79 -10.40 9.16
CA LEU A 116 -5.51 -11.02 9.58
C LEU A 116 -5.60 -11.85 10.88
N ASN A 117 -6.81 -12.21 11.33
CA ASN A 117 -7.05 -13.14 12.44
C ASN A 117 -8.10 -14.21 12.08
N GLN A 118 -7.89 -14.91 10.96
CA GLN A 118 -8.45 -16.25 10.71
C GLN A 118 -7.41 -17.13 10.02
#